data_AF-A0A350AQQ6-F1
#
_entry.id   AF-A0A350AQQ6-F1
#
_cell.length_a   1.000
_cell.length_b   1.000
_cell.length_c   1.000
_cell.angle_alpha   90.00
_cell.angle_beta   90.00
_cell.angle_gamma   90.00
#
_symmetry.space_group_name_H-M   'P 1'
#
loop_
_entity.id
_entity.type
_entity.pdbx_description
1 polymer ?
#
loop_
_entity_poly.entity_id
_entity_poly.type
_entity_poly.pdbx_seq_one_letter_code
_entity_poly.pdbx_strand_id
1 'polypeptide(L)'
;MNPSIYHVLHFVGILMLFLGYGALLGRSMAGSDDSKVKKLGSITSGIGLLLMIVAGFGLMAKLYGNSFEPWMIVKLVIWFALGGLIALINRKPALAVPLWWGLIALGAVAAVMVYIRPI
;
A
#
# COMPACT_ATOMS: atom_id res chain seq x y z
N MET A 1 -13.84 11.24 17.69
CA MET A 1 -12.80 11.64 16.71
C MET A 1 -13.44 11.83 15.34
N ASN A 2 -13.08 12.92 14.67
CA ASN A 2 -13.58 13.26 13.34
C ASN A 2 -13.05 12.25 12.28
N PRO A 3 -13.90 11.66 11.41
CA PRO A 3 -13.48 10.74 10.35
C PRO A 3 -12.37 11.28 9.43
N SER A 4 -12.27 12.60 9.26
CA SER A 4 -11.24 13.25 8.44
C SER A 4 -9.81 12.90 8.88
N ILE A 5 -9.58 12.65 10.18
CA ILE A 5 -8.25 12.23 10.67
C ILE A 5 -7.86 10.88 10.06
N TYR A 6 -8.79 9.94 9.97
CA TYR A 6 -8.52 8.64 9.36
C TYR A 6 -8.35 8.76 7.85
N HIS A 7 -9.03 9.69 7.17
CA HIS A 7 -8.75 9.97 5.75
C HIS A 7 -7.31 10.45 5.54
N VAL A 8 -6.85 11.41 6.34
CA VAL A 8 -5.48 11.93 6.26
C VAL A 8 -4.46 10.83 6.54
N LEU A 9 -4.63 10.08 7.63
CA LEU A 9 -3.71 8.99 7.98
C LEU A 9 -3.68 7.88 6.93
N HIS A 10 -4.84 7.53 6.36
CA HIS A 10 -4.93 6.52 5.31
C HIS A 10 -4.16 6.98 4.06
N PHE A 11 -4.37 8.22 3.64
CA PHE A 11 -3.71 8.79 2.47
C PHE A 11 -2.20 8.95 2.67
N VAL A 12 -1.76 9.47 3.83
CA VAL A 12 -0.34 9.54 4.18
C VAL A 12 0.30 8.15 4.19
N GLY A 13 -0.40 7.16 4.72
CA GLY A 13 0.05 5.76 4.69
C GLY A 13 0.27 5.24 3.26
N ILE A 14 -0.65 5.55 2.34
CA ILE A 14 -0.52 5.22 0.92
C ILE A 14 0.74 5.90 0.33
N LEU A 15 0.93 7.20 0.55
CA LEU A 15 2.10 7.92 0.03
C LEU A 15 3.41 7.31 0.53
N MET A 16 3.49 7.01 1.82
CA MET A 16 4.65 6.36 2.42
C MET A 16 4.91 4.97 1.84
N LEU A 17 3.85 4.17 1.67
CA LEU A 17 3.95 2.84 1.07
C LEU A 17 4.54 2.91 -0.34
N PHE A 18 3.96 3.73 -1.21
CA PHE A 18 4.37 3.84 -2.61
C PHE A 18 5.76 4.45 -2.75
N LEU A 19 6.10 5.46 -1.93
CA LEU A 19 7.44 6.04 -1.91
C LEU A 19 8.49 5.02 -1.47
N GLY A 20 8.22 4.28 -0.39
CA GLY A 20 9.11 3.25 0.12
C GLY A 20 9.33 2.12 -0.88
N TYR A 21 8.27 1.65 -1.54
CA TYR A 21 8.39 0.64 -2.60
C TYR A 21 9.07 1.17 -3.86
N GLY A 22 8.82 2.41 -4.26
CA GLY A 22 9.54 3.06 -5.36
C GLY A 22 11.04 3.08 -5.12
N ALA A 23 11.47 3.44 -3.90
CA ALA A 23 12.88 3.40 -3.51
C ALA A 23 13.49 1.98 -3.56
N LEU A 24 12.77 0.98 -3.02
CA LEU A 24 13.24 -0.41 -3.01
C LEU A 24 13.31 -1.03 -4.41
N LEU A 25 12.30 -0.78 -5.24
CA LEU A 25 12.25 -1.24 -6.63
C LEU A 25 13.32 -0.55 -7.47
N GLY A 26 13.49 0.78 -7.32
CA GLY A 26 14.55 1.54 -7.98
C GLY A 26 15.94 1.02 -7.65
N ARG A 27 16.21 0.79 -6.35
CA ARG A 27 17.44 0.13 -5.87
C ARG A 27 17.63 -1.23 -6.54
N SER A 28 16.58 -2.05 -6.59
CA SER A 28 16.63 -3.39 -7.18
C SER A 28 16.92 -3.36 -8.68
N MET A 29 16.32 -2.44 -9.43
CA MET A 29 16.56 -2.28 -10.87
C MET A 29 17.97 -1.77 -11.17
N ALA A 30 18.52 -0.93 -10.30
CA ALA A 30 19.90 -0.45 -10.40
C ALA A 30 20.94 -1.50 -9.99
N GLY A 31 20.53 -2.69 -9.52
CA GLY A 31 21.46 -3.69 -8.97
C GLY A 31 22.23 -3.18 -7.75
N SER A 32 21.71 -2.17 -7.06
CA SER A 32 22.42 -1.48 -5.97
C SER A 32 22.23 -2.21 -4.64
N ASP A 33 23.33 -2.36 -3.91
CA ASP A 33 23.32 -2.93 -2.57
C ASP A 33 23.24 -1.91 -1.42
N ASP A 34 22.91 -0.65 -1.71
CA ASP A 34 22.84 0.42 -0.70
C ASP A 34 21.91 0.05 0.47
N SER A 35 22.52 -0.14 1.63
CA SER A 35 21.84 -0.57 2.86
C SER A 35 21.01 0.55 3.49
N LYS A 36 21.36 1.82 3.27
CA LYS A 36 20.61 2.98 3.76
C LYS A 36 19.31 3.11 2.98
N VAL A 37 19.36 3.01 1.65
CA VAL A 37 18.16 3.04 0.80
C VAL A 37 17.25 1.85 1.10
N LYS A 38 17.81 0.64 1.26
CA LYS A 38 17.05 -0.55 1.65
C LYS A 38 16.32 -0.36 2.98
N LYS A 39 17.04 0.14 4.00
CA LYS A 39 16.48 0.36 5.34
C LYS A 39 15.41 1.44 5.33
N LEU A 40 15.68 2.58 4.71
CA LEU A 40 14.73 3.69 4.61
C LEU A 40 13.45 3.25 3.86
N GLY A 41 13.60 2.65 2.67
CA GLY A 41 12.47 2.17 1.88
C GLY A 41 11.63 1.13 2.62
N SER A 42 12.26 0.21 3.35
CA SER A 42 11.56 -0.83 4.13
C SER A 42 10.81 -0.24 5.34
N ILE A 43 11.42 0.69 6.07
CA ILE A 43 10.78 1.34 7.22
C ILE A 43 9.62 2.22 6.75
N THR A 44 9.84 3.06 5.75
CA THR A 44 8.82 3.97 5.22
C THR A 44 7.63 3.18 4.67
N SER A 45 7.88 2.12 3.90
CA SER A 45 6.79 1.28 3.38
C SER A 45 6.07 0.48 4.46
N GLY A 46 6.80 -0.06 5.45
CA GLY A 46 6.20 -0.80 6.58
C GLY A 46 5.32 0.08 7.46
N ILE A 47 5.79 1.28 7.83
CA ILE A 47 4.99 2.25 8.60
C ILE A 47 3.82 2.75 7.75
N GLY A 48 4.04 3.01 6.46
CA GLY A 48 2.99 3.41 5.52
C GLY A 48 1.86 2.38 5.44
N LEU A 49 2.21 1.09 5.32
CA LEU A 49 1.25 -0.01 5.33
C LEU A 49 0.43 -0.04 6.64
N LEU A 50 1.11 0.06 7.78
CA LEU A 50 0.46 0.03 9.09
C LEU A 50 -0.52 1.20 9.25
N LEU A 51 -0.09 2.42 8.94
CA LEU A 51 -0.93 3.62 8.99
C LEU A 51 -2.14 3.49 8.05
N MET A 52 -1.91 3.04 6.81
CA MET A 52 -2.95 2.82 5.83
C MET A 52 -4.00 1.82 6.35
N ILE A 53 -3.58 0.66 6.86
CA ILE A 53 -4.51 -0.38 7.35
C ILE A 53 -5.29 0.12 8.57
N VAL A 54 -4.61 0.63 9.60
CA VAL A 54 -5.26 1.09 10.84
C VAL A 54 -6.26 2.21 10.54
N ALA A 55 -5.87 3.18 9.72
CA ALA A 55 -6.77 4.26 9.34
C ALA A 55 -7.91 3.80 8.44
N GLY A 56 -7.65 2.82 7.56
CA GLY A 56 -8.66 2.19 6.72
C GLY A 56 -9.75 1.52 7.55
N PHE A 57 -9.39 0.70 8.54
CA PHE A 57 -10.35 0.13 9.49
C PHE A 57 -11.07 1.21 10.32
N GLY A 58 -10.35 2.26 10.74
CA GLY A 58 -10.97 3.41 11.41
C GLY A 58 -12.07 4.09 10.58
N LEU A 59 -11.85 4.25 9.27
CA LEU A 59 -12.88 4.75 8.34
C LEU A 59 -14.07 3.80 8.23
N MET A 60 -13.83 2.48 8.13
CA MET A 60 -14.90 1.49 8.05
C MET A 60 -15.78 1.51 9.30
N ALA A 61 -15.17 1.59 10.48
CA ALA A 61 -15.90 1.68 11.74
C ALA A 61 -16.71 2.99 11.87
N LYS A 62 -16.17 4.11 11.39
CA LYS A 62 -16.82 5.43 11.54
C LYS A 62 -17.86 5.75 10.49
N LEU A 63 -17.67 5.33 9.25
CA LEU A 63 -18.55 5.67 8.13
C LEU A 63 -19.59 4.59 7.84
N TYR A 64 -19.26 3.32 8.13
CA TYR A 64 -20.09 2.18 7.74
C TYR A 64 -20.53 1.34 8.95
N GLY A 65 -20.21 1.74 10.18
CA GLY A 65 -20.63 1.00 11.38
C GLY A 65 -20.13 -0.44 11.42
N ASN A 66 -18.97 -0.71 10.80
CA ASN A 66 -18.42 -2.05 10.57
C ASN A 66 -19.23 -2.96 9.62
N SER A 67 -20.13 -2.41 8.80
CA SER A 67 -20.65 -3.15 7.65
C SER A 67 -19.56 -3.32 6.58
N PHE A 68 -19.55 -4.49 5.94
CA PHE A 68 -18.61 -4.81 4.86
C PHE A 68 -19.37 -4.92 3.54
N GLU A 69 -19.13 -3.97 2.66
CA GLU A 69 -19.54 -4.01 1.27
C GLU A 69 -18.53 -4.80 0.43
N PRO A 70 -18.94 -5.39 -0.72
CA PRO A 70 -18.05 -6.16 -1.59
C PRO A 70 -16.75 -5.44 -1.97
N TRP A 71 -16.81 -4.14 -2.30
CA TRP A 71 -15.63 -3.34 -2.64
C TRP A 71 -14.63 -3.20 -1.47
N MET A 72 -15.09 -3.28 -0.22
CA MET A 72 -14.25 -3.23 0.98
C MET A 72 -13.44 -4.52 1.12
N ILE A 73 -14.04 -5.66 0.77
CA ILE A 73 -13.35 -6.96 0.75
C ILE A 73 -12.24 -6.95 -0.30
N VAL A 74 -12.51 -6.43 -1.51
CA VAL A 74 -11.50 -6.28 -2.56
C VAL A 74 -10.31 -5.45 -2.07
N LYS A 75 -10.57 -4.34 -1.37
CA LYS A 75 -9.50 -3.53 -0.77
C LYS A 75 -8.68 -4.27 0.26
N LEU A 76 -9.31 -5.06 1.12
CA LEU A 76 -8.60 -5.86 2.11
C LEU A 76 -7.61 -6.80 1.41
N VAL A 77 -8.05 -7.49 0.36
CA VAL A 77 -7.18 -8.36 -0.46
C VAL A 77 -6.02 -7.57 -1.06
N ILE A 78 -6.27 -6.36 -1.57
CA ILE A 78 -5.21 -5.49 -2.10
C ILE A 78 -4.23 -5.09 -0.99
N TRP A 79 -4.68 -4.74 0.21
CA TRP A 79 -3.78 -4.39 1.32
C TRP A 79 -2.89 -5.56 1.73
N PHE A 80 -3.42 -6.79 1.75
CA PHE A 80 -2.63 -7.99 1.98
C PHE A 80 -1.62 -8.24 0.85
N ALA A 81 -2.03 -8.09 -0.41
CA ALA A 81 -1.13 -8.21 -1.55
C ALA A 81 0.01 -7.18 -1.48
N LEU A 82 -0.32 -5.92 -1.17
CA LEU A 82 0.65 -4.86 -0.92
C LEU A 82 1.60 -5.24 0.22
N GLY A 83 1.10 -5.70 1.36
CA GLY A 83 1.94 -6.16 2.46
C GLY A 83 2.90 -7.30 2.09
N GLY A 84 2.47 -8.22 1.22
CA GLY A 84 3.31 -9.31 0.72
C GLY A 84 4.38 -8.87 -0.29
N LEU A 85 4.13 -7.79 -1.04
CA LEU A 85 5.04 -7.31 -2.09
C LEU A 85 6.45 -7.00 -1.56
N ILE A 86 6.59 -6.49 -0.34
CA ILE A 86 7.90 -6.19 0.24
C ILE A 86 8.83 -7.42 0.30
N ALA A 87 8.28 -8.61 0.50
CA ALA A 87 9.04 -9.85 0.51
C ALA A 87 9.53 -10.21 -0.89
N LEU A 88 8.67 -10.05 -1.92
CA LEU A 88 9.06 -10.27 -3.31
C LEU A 88 10.11 -9.27 -3.78
N ILE A 89 9.93 -7.98 -3.47
CA ILE A 89 10.86 -6.91 -3.84
C ILE A 89 12.26 -7.20 -3.27
N ASN A 90 12.35 -7.65 -2.02
CA ASN A 90 13.64 -7.90 -1.37
C ASN A 90 14.26 -9.26 -1.69
N ARG A 91 13.48 -10.27 -2.07
CA ARG A 91 13.96 -11.65 -2.30
C ARG A 91 14.12 -12.01 -3.78
N LYS A 92 13.39 -11.34 -4.68
CA LYS A 92 13.37 -11.64 -6.12
C LYS A 92 13.60 -10.37 -6.95
N PRO A 93 14.83 -9.82 -6.96
CA PRO A 93 15.14 -8.58 -7.68
C PRO A 93 14.87 -8.65 -9.19
N ALA A 94 14.93 -9.84 -9.78
CA ALA A 94 14.57 -10.09 -11.19
C ALA A 94 13.11 -9.73 -11.52
N LEU A 95 12.23 -9.63 -10.52
CA LEU A 95 10.83 -9.26 -10.70
C LEU A 95 10.58 -7.76 -10.55
N ALA A 96 11.61 -6.91 -10.38
CA ALA A 96 11.41 -5.50 -10.06
C ALA A 96 10.53 -4.75 -11.08
N VAL A 97 10.73 -4.96 -12.39
CA VAL A 97 9.92 -4.30 -13.43
C VAL A 97 8.46 -4.80 -13.41
N PRO A 98 8.17 -6.11 -13.39
CA PRO A 98 6.81 -6.61 -13.18
C PRO A 98 6.14 -6.08 -11.90
N LEU A 99 6.88 -6.03 -10.79
CA LEU A 99 6.37 -5.56 -9.50
C LEU A 99 6.08 -4.05 -9.50
N TRP A 100 6.83 -3.26 -10.26
CA TRP A 100 6.57 -1.84 -10.47
C TRP A 100 5.20 -1.61 -11.12
N TRP A 101 4.95 -2.27 -12.24
CA TRP A 101 3.66 -2.19 -12.92
C TRP A 101 2.53 -2.83 -12.10
N GLY A 102 2.81 -3.92 -11.40
CA GLY A 102 1.89 -4.54 -10.46
C GLY A 102 1.48 -3.60 -9.32
N LEU A 103 2.42 -2.83 -8.77
CA LEU A 103 2.15 -1.84 -7.74
C LEU A 103 1.22 -0.72 -8.24
N ILE A 104 1.46 -0.23 -9.46
CA ILE A 104 0.58 0.76 -10.11
C ILE A 104 -0.81 0.17 -10.34
N ALA A 105 -0.90 -1.05 -10.86
CA ALA A 105 -2.17 -1.73 -11.11
C ALA A 105 -2.97 -1.93 -9.82
N LEU A 106 -2.34 -2.40 -8.74
CA LEU A 106 -2.99 -2.55 -7.43
C LEU A 106 -3.49 -1.20 -6.89
N GLY A 107 -2.69 -0.14 -7.01
CA GLY A 107 -3.10 1.21 -6.63
C GLY A 107 -4.30 1.73 -7.43
N ALA A 108 -4.28 1.52 -8.75
CA ALA A 108 -5.37 1.92 -9.63
C ALA A 108 -6.67 1.17 -9.32
N VAL A 109 -6.61 -0.15 -9.13
CA VAL A 109 -7.78 -0.95 -8.74
C VAL A 109 -8.31 -0.49 -7.37
N ALA A 110 -7.44 -0.25 -6.39
CA ALA A 110 -7.86 0.25 -5.08
C ALA A 110 -8.56 1.61 -5.17
N ALA A 111 -8.11 2.50 -6.04
CA ALA A 111 -8.76 3.80 -6.29
C ALA A 111 -10.11 3.63 -6.99
N VAL A 112 -10.18 2.85 -8.06
CA VAL A 112 -11.42 2.55 -8.80
C VAL A 112 -12.49 1.98 -7.85
N MET A 113 -12.11 1.06 -6.96
CA MET A 113 -13.03 0.47 -6.00
C MET A 113 -13.62 1.47 -5.00
N VAL A 114 -12.95 2.59 -4.71
CA VAL A 114 -13.50 3.67 -3.86
C VAL A 114 -14.48 4.55 -4.60
N TYR A 115 -14.06 4.99 -5.79
CA TYR A 115 -14.72 6.10 -6.49
C TYR A 115 -15.84 5.62 -7.41
N ILE A 116 -15.66 4.46 -8.04
CA ILE A 116 -16.61 3.93 -9.03
C ILE A 116 -17.52 2.87 -8.41
N ARG A 117 -17.00 2.06 -7.47
CA ARG A 117 -17.75 0.98 -6.79
C ARG A 117 -18.58 0.12 -7.77
N PRO A 118 -17.94 -0.51 -8.77
CA PRO A 118 -18.64 -1.22 -9.84
C PRO A 118 -19.31 -2.56 -9.41
N ILE A 119 -19.24 -2.89 -8.11
CA ILE A 119 -19.70 -4.13 -7.48
C ILE A 119 -20.22 -3.84 -6.07
#